data_AF-A0A6G2VN68-F1
#
_entry.id   AF-A0A6G2VN68-F1
#
_cell.length_a   1.000
_cell.length_b   1.000
_cell.length_c   1.000
_cell.angle_alpha   90.00
_cell.angle_beta   90.00
_cell.angle_gamma   90.00
#
_symmetry.space_group_name_H-M   'P 1'
#
loop_
_entity.id
_entity.type
_entity.pdbx_description
1 polymer ?
#
loop_
_entity_poly.entity_id
_entity_poly.type
_entity_poly.pdbx_seq_one_letter_code
_entity_poly.pdbx_strand_id
1 'polypeptide(L)' 'DFSPFWFAVPVPRPLFAEDGSPAPIAELAPGTWYLAVEQRGAALVAQTQDGRRGVLQDTSGIQRG' A
#
# COMPACT_ATOMS: atom_id res chain seq x y z
N ASP A 1 3.53 -18.48 1.19
CA ASP A 1 3.84 -17.66 0.00
C ASP A 1 2.88 -16.52 -0.16
N PHE A 2 3.41 -15.39 -0.59
CA PHE A 2 2.64 -14.21 -0.94
C PHE A 2 2.30 -14.27 -2.44
N SER A 3 1.06 -13.96 -2.80
CA SER A 3 0.65 -13.75 -4.20
C SER A 3 0.24 -12.28 -4.36
N PRO A 4 0.74 -11.56 -5.38
CA PRO A 4 0.29 -10.20 -5.64
C PRO A 4 -1.23 -10.13 -5.80
N PHE A 5 -1.84 -9.11 -5.23
CA PHE A 5 -3.28 -8.87 -5.32
C PHE A 5 -3.57 -7.38 -5.43
N TRP A 6 -4.68 -7.05 -6.09
CA TRP A 6 -5.13 -5.67 -6.16
C TRP A 6 -5.85 -5.30 -4.88
N PHE A 7 -5.67 -4.07 -4.40
CA PHE A 7 -6.40 -3.58 -3.24
C PHE A 7 -6.80 -2.11 -3.37
N ALA A 8 -7.82 -1.71 -2.62
CA ALA A 8 -8.24 -0.32 -2.45
C ALA A 8 -8.37 0.03 -0.95
N VAL A 9 -8.06 1.27 -0.60
CA VAL A 9 -8.17 1.78 0.78
C VAL A 9 -9.55 2.42 1.01
N PRO A 10 -10.13 2.33 2.23
CA PRO A 10 -11.45 2.91 2.51
C PRO A 10 -11.40 4.43 2.79
N VAL A 11 -10.24 4.92 3.24
CA VAL A 11 -9.94 6.34 3.52
C VAL A 11 -8.49 6.62 3.09
N PRO A 12 -8.08 7.89 2.92
CA PRO A 12 -6.70 8.22 2.57
C PRO A 12 -5.68 7.57 3.52
N ARG A 13 -4.65 6.94 2.97
CA ARG A 13 -3.57 6.29 3.74
C ARG A 13 -2.20 6.77 3.30
N PRO A 14 -1.29 7.12 4.23
CA PRO A 14 0.08 7.43 3.88
C PRO A 14 0.79 6.17 3.36
N LEU A 15 1.61 6.36 2.34
CA LEU A 15 2.56 5.38 1.85
C LEU A 15 3.96 5.82 2.26
N PHE A 16 4.71 4.97 2.94
CA PHE A 16 6.05 5.27 3.44
C PHE A 16 7.13 4.67 2.54
N ALA A 17 8.33 5.22 2.59
CA ALA A 17 9.47 4.61 1.90
C ALA A 17 9.81 3.24 2.52
N GLU A 18 10.38 2.34 1.71
CA GLU A 18 10.77 1.00 2.15
C GLU A 18 12.01 1.01 3.08
N ASP A 19 12.72 2.14 3.18
CA ASP A 19 13.92 2.35 3.99
C ASP A 19 13.64 2.60 5.48
N GLY A 20 12.37 2.65 5.88
CA GLY A 20 11.94 2.91 7.25
C GLY A 20 11.83 4.39 7.62
N SER A 21 11.99 5.31 6.65
CA SER A 21 11.75 6.73 6.87
C SER A 21 10.31 6.99 7.37
N PRO A 22 10.13 7.83 8.41
CA PRO A 22 8.81 8.15 8.94
C PRO A 22 8.05 9.16 8.06
N ALA A 23 8.69 9.74 7.04
CA ALA A 23 8.03 10.68 6.15
C ALA A 23 7.28 9.93 5.04
N PRO A 24 5.98 10.24 4.80
CA PRO A 24 5.25 9.64 3.69
C PRO A 24 5.79 10.15 2.35
N ILE A 25 5.84 9.24 1.38
CA ILE A 25 6.28 9.53 -0.01
C ILE A 25 5.11 9.65 -0.99
N ALA A 26 3.92 9.21 -0.57
CA ALA A 26 2.66 9.37 -1.30
C ALA A 26 1.46 9.17 -0.36
N GLU A 27 0.26 9.39 -0.90
CA GLU A 27 -1.01 9.06 -0.27
C GLU A 27 -1.80 8.13 -1.20
N LEU A 28 -2.34 7.04 -0.64
CA LEU A 28 -3.28 6.17 -1.32
C LEU A 28 -4.70 6.71 -1.12
N ALA A 29 -5.42 6.96 -2.21
CA ALA A 29 -6.76 7.53 -2.17
C ALA A 29 -7.84 6.44 -2.32
N PRO A 30 -9.01 6.60 -1.69
CA PRO A 30 -10.17 5.74 -1.94
C PRO A 30 -10.59 5.74 -3.42
N GLY A 31 -11.14 4.64 -3.88
CA GLY A 31 -11.58 4.46 -5.28
C GLY A 31 -10.44 4.21 -6.28
N THR A 32 -9.18 4.26 -5.85
CA THR A 32 -8.02 3.86 -6.65
C THR A 32 -7.56 2.47 -6.25
N TRP A 33 -7.26 1.63 -7.24
CA TRP A 33 -6.68 0.30 -7.03
C TRP A 33 -5.16 0.34 -7.13
N TYR A 34 -4.50 -0.30 -6.17
CA TYR A 34 -3.05 -0.41 -6.02
C TYR A 34 -2.65 -1.88 -5.98
N LEU A 35 -1.44 -2.20 -6.40
CA LEU A 35 -0.95 -3.57 -6.40
C LEU A 35 -0.17 -3.85 -5.12
N ALA A 36 -0.62 -4.78 -4.29
CA ALA A 36 0.19 -5.33 -3.22
C ALA A 36 1.19 -6.33 -3.83
N VAL A 37 2.49 -6.13 -3.58
CA VAL A 37 3.58 -6.91 -4.18
C VAL A 37 4.41 -7.67 -3.15
N GLU A 38 4.28 -7.31 -1.87
CA GLU A 38 4.94 -7.96 -0.74
C GLU A 38 4.11 -7.76 0.54
N GLN A 39 4.24 -8.66 1.52
CA GLN A 39 3.67 -8.52 2.86
C GLN A 39 4.79 -8.51 3.91
N ARG A 40 4.82 -7.46 4.75
CA ARG A 40 5.78 -7.29 5.85
C ARG A 40 5.04 -7.28 7.19
N GLY A 41 4.87 -8.47 7.77
CA GLY A 41 4.01 -8.66 8.94
C GLY A 41 2.55 -8.29 8.60
N ALA A 42 2.03 -7.24 9.24
CA ALA A 42 0.70 -6.70 8.94
C ALA A 42 0.71 -5.66 7.80
N ALA A 43 1.86 -5.11 7.44
CA ALA A 43 1.99 -4.09 6.41
C ALA A 43 2.07 -4.71 5.00
N LEU A 44 1.76 -3.91 3.98
CA LEU A 44 1.90 -4.29 2.57
C LEU A 44 2.90 -3.36 1.88
N VAL A 45 3.73 -3.92 1.00
CA VAL A 45 4.40 -3.09 -0.01
C VAL A 45 3.42 -2.93 -1.16
N ALA A 46 3.08 -1.68 -1.46
CA ALA A 46 2.18 -1.31 -2.53
C ALA A 46 2.96 -0.66 -3.68
N GLN A 47 2.54 -0.96 -4.90
CA GLN A 47 2.96 -0.27 -6.10
C GLN A 47 1.80 0.57 -6.65
N THR A 48 2.04 1.86 -6.83
CA THR A 48 1.10 2.80 -7.42
C THR A 48 1.15 2.76 -8.94
N GLN A 49 0.12 3.30 -9.60
CA GLN A 49 0.03 3.32 -11.06
C GLN A 49 1.15 4.12 -11.73
N ASP A 50 1.66 5.16 -11.06
CA ASP A 50 2.83 5.93 -11.50
C ASP A 50 4.17 5.23 -11.19
N GLY A 51 4.15 3.97 -10.74
CA GLY A 51 5.31 3.12 -10.52
C GLY A 51 6.00 3.31 -9.16
N ARG A 52 5.52 4.22 -8.31
CA ARG A 52 6.06 4.43 -6.97
C ARG A 52 5.80 3.20 -6.10
N ARG A 53 6.80 2.81 -5.31
CA ARG A 53 6.70 1.71 -4.35
C ARG A 53 6.88 2.22 -2.93
N GLY A 54 6.11 1.68 -2.01
CA GLY A 54 6.24 2.01 -0.60
C GLY A 54 5.40 1.11 0.30
N VAL A 55 5.49 1.33 1.60
CA VAL A 55 4.86 0.52 2.63
C VAL A 55 3.57 1.18 3.09
N LEU A 56 2.46 0.46 2.96
CA LEU A 56 1.19 0.76 3.61
C LEU A 56 1.19 0.07 4.99
N GLN A 57 1.28 0.88 6.05
CA GLN A 57 1.30 0.38 7.43
C GLN A 57 -0.09 0.00 7.95
N ASP A 58 -1.11 0.83 7.66
CA ASP A 58 -2.49 0.57 8.07
C ASP A 58 -3.29 -0.09 6.95
N THR A 59 -3.42 -1.42 7.05
CA THR A 59 -4.20 -2.24 6.11
C THR A 59 -5.64 -2.47 6.58
N SER A 60 -6.12 -1.72 7.58
CA SER A 60 -7.46 -1.91 8.14
C SER A 60 -8.52 -1.53 7.12
N GLY A 61 -9.44 -2.47 6.85
CA GLY A 61 -10.59 -2.24 5.98
C GLY A 61 -10.25 -2.15 4.49
N ILE A 62 -9.05 -2.57 4.05
CA ILE A 62 -8.76 -2.63 2.61
C ILE A 62 -9.68 -3.62 1.91
N GLN A 63 -10.11 -3.25 0.70
CA GLN A 63 -10.77 -4.17 -0.22
C GLN A 63 -9.69 -4.91 -1.00
N ARG A 64 -9.87 -6.21 -1.26
CA ARG A 64 -8.93 -7.05 -2.02
C ARG A 64 -9.63 -7.64 -3.24
N GLY A 65 -8.90 -7.77 -4.34
CA GLY A 65 -9.35 -8.37 -5.60
C GLY A 65 -8.23 -9.10 -6.33
#